data_AF-A0A1J3DYZ4-F1
#
_entry.id   AF-A0A1J3DYZ4-F1
#
_cell.length_a   1.000
_cell.length_b   1.000
_cell.length_c   1.000
_cell.angle_alpha   90.00
_cell.angle_beta   90.00
_cell.angle_gamma   90.00
#
_symmetry.space_group_name_H-M   'P 1'
#
loop_
_entity.id
_entity.type
_entity.pdbx_description
1 polymer ?
#
loop_
_entity_poly.entity_id
_entity_poly.type
_entity_poly.pdbx_seq_one_letter_code
_entity_poly.pdbx_strand_id
1 'polypeptide(L)'
;INISLFVFPFLRKFSRRKMGITSSSNSNTGNNQVPPEKVGDSDNEWLDAVEAGFREKWTREFQGLFSSKVGEAEREEEAETRCREFMRRGACKEAYTALEDCVQVEEAGILSPKCLERYTMMISCMYSHSDYYRPMLALHESCGQFFFKELSAFYARKQASKS
;
A
#
# COMPACT_ATOMS: atom_id res chain seq x y z
N ILE A 1 -3.68 -2.79 16.17
CA ILE A 1 -4.00 -2.20 14.85
C ILE A 1 -2.78 -2.42 13.97
N ASN A 2 -2.88 -3.24 12.93
CA ASN A 2 -1.72 -3.63 12.11
C ASN A 2 -1.48 -2.55 11.05
N ILE A 3 -0.65 -1.57 11.37
CA ILE A 3 -0.45 -0.33 10.59
C ILE A 3 0.23 -0.62 9.25
N SER A 4 0.89 -1.77 9.08
CA SER A 4 1.52 -2.15 7.80
C SER A 4 0.56 -2.02 6.63
N LEU A 5 -0.72 -2.37 6.80
CA LEU A 5 -1.77 -2.35 5.77
C LEU A 5 -2.08 -0.95 5.21
N PHE A 6 -1.80 0.11 5.98
CA PHE A 6 -2.08 1.51 5.58
C PHE A 6 -1.12 2.05 4.53
N VAL A 7 0.00 1.35 4.28
CA VAL A 7 1.11 1.85 3.44
C VAL A 7 1.37 1.02 2.18
N PHE A 8 0.72 -0.14 2.06
CA PHE A 8 0.88 -1.10 0.95
C PHE A 8 0.68 -0.56 -0.47
N PRO A 9 -0.15 0.47 -0.75
CA PRO A 9 -0.34 0.92 -2.12
C PRO A 9 0.79 1.82 -2.64
N PHE A 10 1.44 2.60 -1.77
CA PHE A 10 2.46 3.58 -2.18
C PHE A 10 3.77 2.93 -2.65
N LEU A 11 4.01 1.66 -2.28
CA LEU A 11 5.35 1.06 -2.30
C LEU A 11 5.50 -0.13 -3.24
N ARG A 12 4.42 -0.85 -3.55
CA ARG A 12 4.47 -2.06 -4.39
C ARG A 12 4.84 -1.76 -5.85
N LYS A 13 4.79 -0.49 -6.30
CA LYS A 13 5.11 -0.09 -7.68
C LYS A 13 6.42 0.69 -7.82
N PHE A 14 6.93 1.31 -6.74
CA PHE A 14 8.24 1.95 -6.74
C PHE A 14 9.39 0.96 -7.04
N SER A 15 9.22 -0.31 -6.66
CA SER A 15 10.15 -1.40 -6.95
C SER A 15 10.21 -1.79 -8.46
N ARG A 16 9.16 -1.55 -9.26
CA ARG A 16 9.16 -1.96 -10.69
C ARG A 16 9.97 -1.06 -11.62
N ARG A 17 10.40 0.14 -11.19
CA ARG A 17 11.12 1.10 -12.07
C ARG A 17 12.63 0.97 -12.05
N LYS A 18 13.21 -0.05 -11.39
CA LYS A 18 14.66 -0.26 -11.36
C LYS A 18 15.08 -1.69 -11.71
N MET A 19 14.47 -2.28 -12.74
CA MET A 19 15.12 -3.36 -13.47
C MET A 19 15.06 -3.03 -14.96
N GLY A 20 16.19 -2.53 -15.45
CA GLY A 20 16.43 -2.39 -16.87
C GLY A 20 16.29 -3.74 -17.59
N ILE A 21 15.95 -3.61 -18.86
CA ILE A 21 15.84 -4.64 -19.89
C ILE A 21 17.03 -5.64 -19.86
N THR A 22 16.77 -6.84 -20.38
CA THR A 22 17.60 -8.06 -20.59
C THR A 22 17.38 -9.12 -19.49
N SER A 23 16.95 -10.34 -19.79
CA SER A 23 17.57 -11.24 -20.77
C SER A 23 16.66 -12.35 -21.30
N SER A 24 17.08 -12.84 -22.46
CA SER A 24 16.66 -14.01 -23.22
C SER A 24 16.81 -15.35 -22.48
N SER A 25 15.89 -16.25 -22.82
CA SER A 25 15.90 -17.71 -23.02
C SER A 25 16.86 -18.69 -22.32
N ASN A 26 16.23 -19.83 -21.95
CA ASN A 26 16.71 -21.23 -21.86
C ASN A 26 17.60 -21.63 -20.67
N SER A 27 17.54 -22.83 -20.08
CA SER A 27 16.65 -24.01 -20.22
C SER A 27 16.96 -25.04 -19.13
N ASN A 28 15.94 -25.84 -18.80
CA ASN A 28 15.97 -27.28 -18.48
C ASN A 28 16.13 -27.86 -17.04
N THR A 29 15.14 -28.70 -16.75
CA THR A 29 15.13 -30.03 -16.10
C THR A 29 15.08 -30.15 -14.56
N GLY A 30 13.87 -30.47 -14.08
CA GLY A 30 13.62 -31.72 -13.34
C GLY A 30 13.69 -31.67 -11.81
N ASN A 31 12.53 -31.64 -11.14
CA ASN A 31 12.06 -32.79 -10.37
C ASN A 31 10.65 -32.57 -9.82
N ASN A 32 9.83 -33.61 -9.99
CA ASN A 32 8.49 -33.73 -9.42
C ASN A 32 8.54 -33.88 -7.90
N GLN A 33 8.03 -32.89 -7.18
CA GLN A 33 7.34 -33.12 -5.92
C GLN A 33 6.13 -32.19 -5.89
N VAL A 34 4.94 -32.76 -6.02
CA VAL A 34 3.68 -32.06 -5.75
C VAL A 34 3.66 -31.76 -4.24
N PRO A 35 3.70 -30.49 -3.79
CA PRO A 35 3.55 -30.18 -2.38
C PRO A 35 2.11 -30.48 -1.95
N PRO A 36 1.88 -30.92 -0.70
CA PRO A 36 0.55 -31.24 -0.21
C PRO A 36 -0.37 -30.01 -0.40
N GLU A 37 -1.57 -30.25 -0.94
CA GLU A 37 -2.65 -29.28 -0.98
C GLU A 37 -2.77 -28.62 0.39
N LYS A 38 -2.41 -27.34 0.47
CA LYS A 38 -2.66 -26.55 1.66
C LYS A 38 -4.17 -26.41 1.75
N VAL A 39 -4.76 -27.09 2.73
CA VAL A 39 -6.08 -26.76 3.26
C VAL A 39 -6.06 -25.25 3.53
N GLY A 40 -6.70 -24.49 2.66
CA GLY A 40 -6.77 -23.03 2.75
C GLY A 40 -7.60 -22.68 3.97
N ASP A 41 -6.94 -22.16 5.01
CA ASP A 41 -7.62 -21.62 6.16
C ASP A 41 -8.40 -20.37 5.70
N SER A 42 -9.74 -20.48 5.71
CA SER A 42 -10.71 -19.49 5.19
C SER A 42 -10.48 -18.06 5.71
N ASP A 43 -9.79 -17.95 6.85
CA ASP A 43 -9.41 -16.70 7.49
C ASP A 43 -8.41 -15.87 6.65
N ASN A 44 -7.53 -16.52 5.89
CA ASN A 44 -6.54 -15.85 5.06
C ASN A 44 -7.18 -15.28 3.77
N GLU A 45 -8.16 -15.98 3.22
CA GLU A 45 -8.86 -15.58 1.98
C GLU A 45 -9.69 -14.29 2.17
N TRP A 46 -10.29 -14.10 3.35
CA TRP A 46 -11.02 -12.87 3.66
C TRP A 46 -10.08 -11.67 3.91
N LEU A 47 -8.95 -11.88 4.60
CA LEU A 47 -7.95 -10.83 4.78
C LEU A 47 -7.43 -10.34 3.42
N ASP A 48 -7.17 -11.27 2.49
CA ASP A 48 -6.79 -10.93 1.10
C ASP A 48 -7.86 -10.08 0.40
N ALA A 49 -9.15 -10.39 0.58
CA ALA A 49 -10.26 -9.63 0.00
C ALA A 49 -10.35 -8.20 0.58
N VAL A 50 -10.11 -8.03 1.88
CA VAL A 50 -10.10 -6.72 2.54
C VAL A 50 -8.90 -5.89 2.09
N GLU A 51 -7.74 -6.52 1.97
CA GLU A 51 -6.54 -5.88 1.43
C GLU A 51 -6.74 -5.45 -0.03
N ALA A 52 -7.41 -6.27 -0.84
CA ALA A 52 -7.78 -5.93 -2.21
C ALA A 52 -8.74 -4.74 -2.25
N GLY A 53 -9.80 -4.75 -1.43
CA GLY A 53 -10.76 -3.64 -1.33
C GLY A 53 -10.12 -2.34 -0.83
N PHE A 54 -9.22 -2.44 0.15
CA PHE A 54 -8.47 -1.30 0.66
C PHE A 54 -7.58 -0.71 -0.45
N ARG A 55 -6.87 -1.58 -1.19
CA ARG A 55 -6.03 -1.18 -2.33
C ARG A 55 -6.84 -0.49 -3.42
N GLU A 56 -7.98 -1.06 -3.80
CA GLU A 56 -8.86 -0.46 -4.81
C GLU A 56 -9.36 0.92 -4.38
N LYS A 57 -9.86 1.03 -3.14
CA LYS A 57 -10.32 2.31 -2.59
C LYS A 57 -9.20 3.33 -2.55
N TRP A 58 -8.03 2.95 -2.05
CA TRP A 58 -6.86 3.82 -2.02
C TRP A 58 -6.49 4.30 -3.42
N THR A 59 -6.34 3.38 -4.39
CA THR A 59 -5.98 3.73 -5.77
C THR A 59 -6.96 4.74 -6.36
N ARG A 60 -8.27 4.51 -6.19
CA ARG A 60 -9.31 5.41 -6.70
C ARG A 60 -9.23 6.81 -6.09
N GLU A 61 -9.15 6.91 -4.76
CA GLU A 61 -9.10 8.21 -4.08
C GLU A 61 -7.77 8.93 -4.34
N PHE A 62 -6.67 8.18 -4.38
CA PHE A 62 -5.33 8.72 -4.62
C PHE A 62 -5.21 9.30 -6.03
N GLN A 63 -5.71 8.59 -7.04
CA GLN A 63 -5.80 9.11 -8.41
C GLN A 63 -6.70 10.35 -8.46
N GLY A 64 -7.81 10.36 -7.71
CA GLY A 64 -8.68 11.54 -7.62
C GLY A 64 -8.00 12.78 -7.05
N LEU A 65 -6.97 12.62 -6.21
CA LEU A 65 -6.20 13.73 -5.66
C LEU A 65 -5.05 14.20 -6.55
N PHE A 66 -4.40 13.27 -7.25
CA PHE A 66 -3.12 13.56 -7.90
C PHE A 66 -3.07 13.34 -9.43
N SER A 67 -4.02 12.64 -10.06
CA SER A 67 -4.02 12.45 -11.54
C SER A 67 -4.73 13.57 -12.30
N SER A 68 -4.32 13.81 -13.56
CA SER A 68 -5.14 14.53 -14.56
C SER A 68 -6.03 13.54 -15.33
N LYS A 69 -6.96 14.02 -16.17
CA LYS A 69 -7.88 13.19 -17.00
C LYS A 69 -7.18 12.48 -18.19
N VAL A 70 -5.98 11.94 -18.02
CA VAL A 70 -5.25 11.15 -19.04
C VAL A 70 -5.62 9.66 -18.93
N GLY A 71 -5.07 8.77 -19.77
CA GLY A 71 -5.40 7.33 -19.79
C GLY A 71 -5.01 6.57 -18.51
N GLU A 72 -5.62 5.40 -18.22
CA GLU A 72 -5.50 4.71 -16.92
C GLU A 72 -4.08 4.40 -16.44
N ALA A 73 -3.21 3.88 -17.30
CA ALA A 73 -1.84 3.53 -16.91
C ALA A 73 -0.96 4.77 -16.65
N GLU A 74 -1.13 5.80 -17.47
CA GLU A 74 -0.44 7.08 -17.33
C GLU A 74 -0.91 7.86 -16.10
N ARG A 75 -2.20 7.71 -15.73
CA ARG A 75 -2.78 8.35 -14.54
C ARG A 75 -2.10 7.94 -13.24
N GLU A 76 -1.74 6.67 -13.08
CA GLU A 76 -1.16 6.17 -11.83
C GLU A 76 0.28 6.68 -11.65
N GLU A 77 1.11 6.63 -12.70
CA GLU A 77 2.47 7.16 -12.69
C GLU A 77 2.50 8.69 -12.51
N GLU A 78 1.57 9.40 -13.14
CA GLU A 78 1.40 10.85 -12.95
C GLU A 78 0.99 11.19 -11.51
N ALA A 79 0.04 10.43 -10.94
CA ALA A 79 -0.39 10.61 -9.55
C ALA A 79 0.76 10.38 -8.56
N GLU A 80 1.53 9.32 -8.75
CA GLU A 80 2.72 9.04 -7.93
C GLU A 80 3.74 10.18 -8.01
N THR A 81 4.01 10.68 -9.22
CA THR A 81 4.97 11.76 -9.44
C THR A 81 4.52 13.05 -8.75
N ARG A 82 3.25 13.44 -8.93
CA ARG A 82 2.69 14.62 -8.28
C ARG A 82 2.60 14.50 -6.77
N CYS A 83 2.26 13.31 -6.26
CA CYS A 83 2.29 13.05 -4.82
C CYS A 83 3.71 13.20 -4.26
N ARG A 84 4.72 12.63 -4.93
CA ARG A 84 6.13 12.80 -4.55
C ARG A 84 6.54 14.27 -4.50
N GLU A 85 6.20 15.04 -5.53
CA GLU A 85 6.47 16.48 -5.56
C GLU A 85 5.74 17.24 -4.45
N PHE A 86 4.47 16.92 -4.21
CA PHE A 86 3.68 17.49 -3.13
C PHE A 86 4.32 17.22 -1.75
N MET A 87 4.74 15.97 -1.49
CA MET A 87 5.38 15.61 -0.22
C MET A 87 6.72 16.30 -0.02
N ARG A 88 7.50 16.45 -1.10
CA ARG A 88 8.81 17.10 -1.07
C ARG A 88 8.75 18.62 -0.89
N ARG A 89 7.59 19.26 -1.11
CA ARG A 89 7.41 20.72 -0.95
C ARG A 89 6.91 21.13 0.44
N GLY A 90 6.40 20.20 1.23
CA GLY A 90 5.84 20.51 2.55
C GLY A 90 6.85 20.37 3.70
N ALA A 91 6.42 20.77 4.90
CA ALA A 91 7.23 20.75 6.13
C ALA A 91 7.73 19.35 6.52
N CYS A 92 7.06 18.30 6.07
CA CYS A 92 7.38 16.90 6.37
C CYS A 92 8.27 16.22 5.33
N LYS A 93 8.91 17.00 4.44
CA LYS A 93 9.83 16.50 3.41
C LYS A 93 10.87 15.52 3.98
N GLU A 94 11.54 15.87 5.07
CA GLU A 94 12.63 15.05 5.62
C GLU A 94 12.11 13.71 6.18
N ALA A 95 10.95 13.71 6.83
CA ALA A 95 10.29 12.48 7.29
C ALA A 95 9.84 11.60 6.11
N TYR A 96 9.36 12.23 5.02
CA TYR A 96 9.00 11.54 3.79
C TYR A 96 10.21 10.94 3.06
N THR A 97 11.31 11.69 2.93
CA THR A 97 12.55 11.17 2.32
C THR A 97 13.12 10.00 3.10
N ALA A 98 13.09 10.05 4.44
CA ALA A 98 13.49 8.92 5.27
C ALA A 98 12.64 7.66 5.06
N LEU A 99 11.35 7.82 4.73
CA LEU A 99 10.48 6.72 4.33
C LEU A 99 10.82 6.21 2.93
N GLU A 100 11.01 7.10 1.94
CA GLU A 100 11.39 6.72 0.57
C GLU A 100 12.68 5.90 0.54
N ASP A 101 13.68 6.28 1.33
CA ASP A 101 14.98 5.60 1.41
C ASP A 101 14.84 4.23 2.08
N CYS A 102 13.97 4.11 3.10
CA CYS A 102 13.73 2.86 3.80
C CYS A 102 13.11 1.80 2.88
N VAL A 103 12.14 2.21 2.06
CA VAL A 103 11.38 1.28 1.23
C VAL A 103 12.18 0.80 0.01
N GLN A 104 13.09 1.62 -0.51
CA GLN A 104 13.97 1.20 -1.62
C GLN A 104 14.86 -0.01 -1.27
N VAL A 105 15.00 -0.32 0.02
CA VAL A 105 15.83 -1.42 0.52
C VAL A 105 15.04 -2.73 0.67
N GLU A 106 13.71 -2.70 0.54
CA GLU A 106 12.87 -3.88 0.81
C GLU A 106 12.18 -4.43 -0.44
N GLU A 107 12.50 -5.68 -0.81
CA GLU A 107 11.89 -6.38 -1.95
C GLU A 107 10.49 -6.94 -1.67
N ALA A 108 10.03 -6.91 -0.41
CA ALA A 108 8.71 -7.41 -0.05
C ALA A 108 7.70 -6.26 0.04
N GLY A 109 6.50 -6.47 -0.50
CA GLY A 109 5.41 -5.49 -0.49
C GLY A 109 4.88 -5.10 0.91
N ILE A 110 5.53 -5.55 1.98
CA ILE A 110 5.21 -5.27 3.39
C ILE A 110 6.34 -4.40 3.93
N LEU A 111 6.03 -3.21 4.45
CA LEU A 111 7.01 -2.43 5.22
C LEU A 111 7.56 -3.26 6.37
N SER A 112 8.87 -3.31 6.51
CA SER A 112 9.47 -3.77 7.74
C SER A 112 9.04 -2.89 8.90
N PRO A 113 9.14 -3.40 10.14
CA PRO A 113 8.86 -2.62 11.34
C PRO A 113 9.61 -1.28 11.38
N LYS A 114 10.83 -1.22 10.82
CA LYS A 114 11.63 0.02 10.74
C LYS A 114 11.01 1.03 9.79
N CYS A 115 10.59 0.60 8.60
CA CYS A 115 9.97 1.51 7.65
C CYS A 115 8.55 1.91 8.09
N LEU A 116 7.86 1.06 8.85
CA LEU A 116 6.59 1.39 9.49
C LEU A 116 6.72 2.51 10.53
N GLU A 117 7.79 2.51 11.30
CA GLU A 117 8.10 3.61 12.22
C GLU A 117 8.32 4.92 11.46
N ARG A 118 9.09 4.88 10.37
CA ARG A 118 9.29 6.06 9.49
C ARG A 118 7.98 6.58 8.90
N TYR A 119 7.10 5.67 8.47
CA TYR A 119 5.76 6.05 8.00
C TYR A 119 4.95 6.73 9.10
N THR A 120 4.97 6.18 10.32
CA THR A 120 4.25 6.75 11.46
C THR A 120 4.76 8.14 11.81
N MET A 121 6.08 8.35 11.77
CA MET A 121 6.70 9.67 11.96
C MET A 121 6.25 10.66 10.89
N MET A 122 6.20 10.24 9.62
CA MET A 122 5.73 11.07 8.51
C MET A 122 4.26 11.48 8.71
N ILE A 123 3.38 10.53 9.04
CA ILE A 123 1.95 10.82 9.28
C ILE A 123 1.79 11.76 10.49
N SER A 124 2.53 11.55 11.57
CA SER A 124 2.51 12.44 12.74
C SER A 124 2.92 13.88 12.40
N CYS A 125 3.97 14.02 11.58
CA CYS A 125 4.37 15.32 11.06
C CYS A 125 3.25 15.96 10.23
N MET A 126 2.59 15.18 9.37
CA MET A 126 1.50 15.70 8.53
C MET A 126 0.32 16.20 9.35
N TYR A 127 -0.05 15.52 10.44
CA TYR A 127 -1.08 16.01 11.37
C TYR A 127 -0.68 17.33 12.04
N SER A 128 0.60 17.47 12.40
CA SER A 128 1.14 18.71 12.98
C SER A 128 1.14 19.88 11.98
N HIS A 129 1.18 19.57 10.67
CA HIS A 129 1.13 20.53 9.57
C HIS A 129 -0.11 20.32 8.69
N SER A 130 -1.25 20.05 9.33
CA SER A 130 -2.47 19.59 8.67
C SER A 130 -3.01 20.53 7.60
N ASP A 131 -2.82 21.85 7.74
CA ASP A 131 -3.28 22.84 6.75
C ASP A 131 -2.73 22.54 5.34
N TYR A 132 -1.45 22.17 5.24
CA TYR A 132 -0.82 21.80 3.98
C TYR A 132 -1.24 20.38 3.55
N TYR A 133 -1.26 19.43 4.48
CA TYR A 133 -1.44 18.00 4.19
C TYR A 133 -2.89 17.53 4.18
N ARG A 134 -3.86 18.43 4.35
CA ARG A 134 -5.30 18.12 4.48
C ARG A 134 -5.83 17.15 3.43
N PRO A 135 -5.52 17.28 2.12
CA PRO A 135 -6.03 16.33 1.12
C PRO A 135 -5.52 14.91 1.34
N MET A 136 -4.25 14.77 1.75
CA MET A 136 -3.63 13.47 1.99
C MET A 136 -4.11 12.85 3.31
N LEU A 137 -4.28 13.66 4.36
CA LEU A 137 -4.85 13.21 5.64
C LEU A 137 -6.28 12.72 5.45
N ALA A 138 -7.10 13.42 4.67
CA ALA A 138 -8.47 13.00 4.36
C ALA A 138 -8.53 11.63 3.65
N LEU A 139 -7.62 11.39 2.69
CA LEU A 139 -7.49 10.10 2.04
C LEU A 139 -7.08 9.00 3.02
N HIS A 140 -6.08 9.28 3.87
CA HIS A 140 -5.60 8.33 4.87
C HIS A 140 -6.71 7.93 5.86
N GLU A 141 -7.47 8.91 6.36
CA GLU A 141 -8.62 8.68 7.23
C GLU A 141 -9.74 7.91 6.52
N SER A 142 -10.08 8.28 5.27
CA SER A 142 -11.10 7.58 4.48
C SER A 142 -10.75 6.10 4.28
N CYS A 143 -9.51 5.82 3.90
CA CYS A 143 -9.02 4.46 3.71
C CYS A 143 -8.98 3.69 5.05
N GLY A 144 -8.57 4.35 6.14
CA GLY A 144 -8.61 3.78 7.47
C GLY A 144 -10.01 3.40 7.94
N GLN A 145 -10.99 4.28 7.75
CA GLN A 145 -12.38 4.01 8.08
C GLN A 145 -12.93 2.82 7.29
N PHE A 146 -12.57 2.69 6.01
CA PHE A 146 -12.96 1.53 5.21
C PHE A 146 -12.39 0.23 5.81
N PHE A 147 -11.10 0.22 6.10
CA PHE A 147 -10.44 -0.96 6.67
C PHE A 147 -11.08 -1.38 8.00
N PHE A 148 -11.32 -0.42 8.90
CA PHE A 148 -11.97 -0.70 10.18
C PHE A 148 -13.40 -1.22 10.02
N LYS A 149 -14.17 -0.67 9.06
CA LYS A 149 -15.55 -1.14 8.77
C LYS A 149 -15.55 -2.58 8.27
N GLU A 150 -14.75 -2.91 7.27
CA GLU A 150 -14.66 -4.27 6.73
C GLU A 150 -14.23 -5.27 7.80
N LEU A 151 -13.21 -4.92 8.59
CA LEU A 151 -12.73 -5.75 9.69
C LEU A 151 -13.80 -5.98 10.75
N SER A 152 -14.54 -4.93 11.13
CA SER A 152 -15.65 -5.06 12.08
C SER A 152 -16.77 -5.96 11.55
N ALA A 153 -17.13 -5.82 10.27
CA ALA A 153 -18.18 -6.62 9.64
C ALA A 153 -17.79 -8.11 9.56
N PHE A 154 -16.52 -8.42 9.41
CA PHE A 154 -16.02 -9.80 9.48
C PHE A 154 -16.11 -10.40 10.86
N TYR A 155 -15.64 -9.68 11.89
CA TYR A 155 -15.75 -10.17 13.26
C TYR A 155 -17.22 -10.35 13.68
N ALA A 156 -18.14 -9.50 13.20
CA ALA A 156 -19.57 -9.67 13.42
C ALA A 156 -20.12 -10.94 12.75
N ARG A 157 -19.78 -11.18 11.47
CA ARG A 157 -20.19 -12.41 10.74
C ARG A 157 -19.66 -13.68 11.38
N LYS A 158 -18.40 -13.69 11.82
CA LYS A 158 -17.79 -14.82 12.53
C LYS A 158 -18.44 -15.12 13.87
N GLN A 159 -18.92 -14.10 14.57
CA GLN A 159 -19.66 -14.29 15.81
C GLN A 159 -21.06 -14.86 15.54
N ALA A 160 -21.73 -14.37 14.50
CA ALA A 160 -23.04 -14.87 14.08
C ALA A 160 -22.99 -16.32 13.55
N SER A 161 -21.90 -16.74 12.91
CA SER A 161 -21.73 -18.12 12.41
C SER A 161 -21.33 -19.14 13.48
N LYS A 162 -21.02 -18.68 14.71
CA LYS A 162 -20.64 -19.53 15.85
C LYS A 162 -21.77 -19.70 16.86
N SER A 163 -22.91 -19.03 16.65
CA SER A 163 -24.13 -19.13 17.45
C SER A 163 -25.16 -20.02 16.78
#